data_AF-A0AAD6ADM5-F1
#
_entry.id   AF-A0AAD6ADM5-F1
#
_cell.length_a   1.000
_cell.length_b   1.000
_cell.length_c   1.000
_cell.angle_alpha   90.00
_cell.angle_beta   90.00
_cell.angle_gamma   90.00
#
_symmetry.space_group_name_H-M   'P 1'
#
loop_
_entity.id
_entity.type
_entity.pdbx_description
1 polymer ?
#
loop_
_entity_poly.entity_id
_entity_poly.type
_entity_poly.pdbx_seq_one_letter_code
_entity_poly.pdbx_strand_id
1 'polypeptide(L)'
;MPRKKPFSTKQKKKQLQGKRERKRGDTGSGPSSRNASLERGERQSDTSDSETTDVRKINQQPFAREGRYDPNRFRLEKVLKPLSGKEDEISIDDVFPPEKGLGFPRRPPWSYEMTRENLLKREEKSYREHLDDLHSRNPEGSLSHFEHNLETWRQLWRVLEMSDVILLIVDIRHPVLQFPPSLYNYITGELGKQVILVLNKADLCPPPLVIAWKHYMTSQFPHLQIVCFTSHPGEAYSTVLQKKRMRKKADWSHAGGPLDILKACQEITAGKVDLSSWEQKIRRDAGAEQMDGERLDDGLETVLVEHQTDIAMEMNSPSQELYKDGVLTIGCIGFPNVGKSSVINSLVARKVVSVSRTPGHTKYFQTYYLTPTVKLCDCPGLVFPSIVDKQLQ
;
A
#
# COMPACT_ATOMS: atom_id res chain seq x y z
N MET A 1 24.42 -33.19 3.67
CA MET A 1 25.23 -31.97 3.94
C MET A 1 25.02 -31.55 5.39
N PRO A 2 26.08 -31.28 6.18
CA PRO A 2 25.91 -30.95 7.60
C PRO A 2 25.40 -29.51 7.79
N ARG A 3 24.37 -29.34 8.63
CA ARG A 3 23.77 -28.03 8.96
C ARG A 3 24.84 -27.10 9.58
N LYS A 4 25.01 -25.90 9.01
CA LYS A 4 25.90 -24.85 9.55
C LYS A 4 25.42 -24.43 10.95
N LYS A 5 26.31 -24.47 11.94
CA LYS A 5 26.03 -23.95 13.29
C LYS A 5 25.84 -22.41 13.23
N PRO A 6 24.81 -21.85 13.88
CA PRO A 6 24.59 -20.41 13.89
C PRO A 6 25.73 -19.68 14.61
N PHE A 7 26.17 -18.57 14.03
CA PHE A 7 27.32 -17.79 14.50
C PHE A 7 26.95 -17.00 15.76
N SER A 8 27.67 -17.21 16.87
CA SER A 8 27.44 -16.48 18.11
C SER A 8 27.72 -14.98 17.93
N THR A 9 26.78 -14.14 18.36
CA THR A 9 26.85 -12.67 18.28
C THR A 9 28.12 -12.12 18.94
N LYS A 10 28.63 -12.81 19.96
CA LYS A 10 29.87 -12.48 20.69
C LYS A 10 31.11 -12.64 19.81
N GLN A 11 31.15 -13.66 18.95
CA GLN A 11 32.26 -13.88 18.01
C GLN A 11 32.26 -12.83 16.90
N LYS A 12 31.08 -12.45 16.39
CA LYS A 12 30.95 -11.40 15.36
C LYS A 12 31.44 -10.04 15.86
N LYS A 13 31.15 -9.69 17.12
CA LYS A 13 31.62 -8.45 17.75
C LYS A 13 33.15 -8.42 17.89
N LYS A 14 33.76 -9.54 18.32
CA LYS A 14 35.22 -9.66 18.47
C LYS A 14 35.94 -9.56 17.11
N GLN A 15 35.36 -10.11 16.05
CA GLN A 15 35.90 -10.05 14.70
C GLN A 15 35.87 -8.63 14.10
N LEU A 16 34.82 -7.86 14.40
CA LEU A 16 34.72 -6.45 13.98
C LEU A 16 35.70 -5.55 14.74
N GLN A 17 36.00 -5.88 16.00
CA GLN A 17 36.95 -5.15 16.84
C GLN A 17 38.39 -5.31 16.31
N GLY A 18 38.80 -6.54 15.99
CA GLY A 18 40.12 -6.80 15.38
C GLY A 18 40.31 -6.17 13.99
N LYS A 19 39.24 -6.04 13.19
CA LYS A 19 39.29 -5.31 11.91
C LYS A 19 39.50 -3.80 12.09
N ARG A 20 38.98 -3.21 13.18
CA ARG A 20 39.15 -1.79 13.48
C ARG A 20 40.56 -1.47 14.00
N GLU A 21 41.15 -2.37 14.78
CA GLU A 21 42.52 -2.22 15.28
C GLU A 21 43.55 -2.30 14.15
N ARG A 22 43.39 -3.22 13.20
CA ARG A 22 44.25 -3.32 12.01
C ARG A 22 44.21 -2.08 11.11
N LYS A 23 43.09 -1.34 11.10
CA LYS A 23 42.93 -0.11 10.33
C LYS A 23 43.53 1.13 11.00
N ARG A 24 43.90 1.04 12.28
CA ARG A 24 44.48 2.15 13.05
C ARG A 24 46.02 2.13 13.10
N GLY A 25 46.65 1.04 12.65
CA GLY A 25 48.10 0.86 12.74
C GLY A 25 48.91 1.38 11.54
N ASP A 26 48.28 1.96 10.51
CA ASP A 26 48.96 2.34 9.27
C ASP A 26 48.93 3.85 9.06
N THR A 27 49.86 4.54 9.71
CA THR A 27 50.20 5.95 9.47
C THR A 27 51.72 6.09 9.40
N GLY A 28 52.27 6.27 8.18
CA GLY A 28 53.70 6.55 7.96
C GLY A 28 54.08 6.87 6.50
N SER A 29 54.28 8.18 6.22
CA SER A 29 55.29 8.84 5.35
C SER A 29 55.69 8.32 3.94
N GLY A 30 55.56 9.18 2.91
CA GLY A 30 56.44 9.22 1.71
C GLY A 30 55.78 9.56 0.34
N PRO A 31 56.46 10.18 -0.67
CA PRO A 31 55.85 11.22 -1.53
C PRO A 31 55.69 10.93 -3.05
N SER A 32 54.83 11.74 -3.71
CA SER A 32 54.79 12.21 -5.13
C SER A 32 55.09 11.24 -6.31
N SER A 33 54.13 11.09 -7.24
CA SER A 33 54.27 11.46 -8.68
C SER A 33 53.18 10.82 -9.57
N ARG A 34 53.12 11.31 -10.82
CA ARG A 34 52.09 11.20 -11.87
C ARG A 34 51.98 9.82 -12.55
N ASN A 35 50.78 9.57 -13.11
CA ASN A 35 50.43 8.74 -14.28
C ASN A 35 50.96 7.30 -14.37
N ALA A 36 50.05 6.32 -14.35
CA ALA A 36 49.98 5.25 -15.37
C ALA A 36 48.73 4.38 -15.20
N SER A 37 48.20 3.99 -16.35
CA SER A 37 47.01 3.19 -16.59
C SER A 37 47.22 1.69 -16.32
N LEU A 38 46.10 0.96 -16.20
CA LEU A 38 45.89 -0.46 -16.54
C LEU A 38 46.69 -1.53 -15.75
N GLU A 39 46.04 -2.22 -14.80
CA GLU A 39 45.49 -3.58 -15.00
C GLU A 39 45.01 -4.23 -13.68
N ARG A 40 43.82 -4.86 -13.78
CA ARG A 40 43.27 -6.02 -13.06
C ARG A 40 43.30 -6.12 -11.52
N GLY A 41 42.12 -6.41 -10.97
CA GLY A 41 42.00 -7.09 -9.68
C GLY A 41 40.57 -7.17 -9.18
N GLU A 42 39.83 -8.19 -9.66
CA GLU A 42 38.55 -8.61 -9.08
C GLU A 42 38.68 -8.79 -7.55
N ARG A 43 37.83 -8.09 -6.80
CA ARG A 43 37.42 -8.54 -5.47
C ARG A 43 35.91 -8.41 -5.34
N GLN A 44 35.27 -9.55 -5.56
CA GLN A 44 33.90 -9.87 -5.21
C GLN A 44 33.63 -9.48 -3.75
N SER A 45 32.57 -8.70 -3.54
CA SER A 45 31.85 -8.68 -2.28
C SER A 45 30.51 -9.39 -2.48
N ASP A 46 30.44 -10.60 -1.93
CA ASP A 46 29.23 -11.36 -1.65
C ASP A 46 28.17 -10.49 -0.95
N THR A 47 26.99 -10.41 -1.56
CA THR A 47 25.72 -10.80 -0.91
C THR A 47 24.79 -11.28 -2.01
N SER A 48 24.42 -12.56 -1.97
CA SER A 48 23.48 -13.20 -2.88
C SER A 48 22.13 -12.50 -2.86
N ASP A 49 21.71 -11.98 -4.00
CA ASP A 49 20.34 -11.48 -4.25
C ASP A 49 19.85 -11.96 -5.63
N SER A 50 20.15 -13.24 -5.91
CA SER A 50 20.06 -13.86 -7.23
C SER A 50 18.65 -14.24 -7.69
N GLU A 51 17.60 -13.67 -7.11
CA GLU A 51 16.21 -13.85 -7.59
C GLU A 51 15.54 -12.53 -7.97
N THR A 52 16.25 -11.40 -7.88
CA THR A 52 15.68 -10.06 -8.09
C THR A 52 15.84 -9.52 -9.53
N THR A 53 16.55 -10.24 -10.40
CA THR A 53 16.80 -9.80 -11.79
C THR A 53 15.64 -10.08 -12.73
N ASP A 54 14.83 -11.12 -12.48
CA ASP A 54 13.71 -11.47 -13.36
C ASP A 54 12.47 -10.60 -13.13
N VAL A 55 12.28 -10.09 -11.90
CA VAL A 55 11.12 -9.25 -11.55
C VAL A 55 11.23 -7.83 -12.14
N ARG A 56 12.44 -7.38 -12.51
CA ARG A 56 12.63 -6.05 -13.14
C ARG A 56 12.22 -6.01 -14.62
N LYS A 57 12.07 -7.16 -15.27
CA LYS A 57 11.60 -7.25 -16.66
C LYS A 57 10.08 -7.30 -16.79
N ILE A 58 9.35 -7.64 -15.73
CA ILE A 58 7.90 -7.84 -15.76
C ILE A 58 7.10 -6.52 -15.83
N ASN A 59 7.68 -5.41 -15.36
CA ASN A 59 7.00 -4.09 -15.33
C ASN A 59 7.53 -3.08 -16.36
N GLN A 60 8.33 -3.52 -17.35
CA GLN A 60 8.77 -2.65 -18.44
C GLN A 60 7.81 -2.79 -19.62
N GLN A 61 7.06 -1.73 -19.93
CA GLN A 61 6.44 -1.63 -21.24
C GLN A 61 7.55 -1.63 -22.31
N PRO A 62 7.37 -2.34 -23.44
CA PRO A 62 8.40 -2.43 -24.47
C PRO A 62 8.55 -1.07 -25.15
N PHE A 63 9.59 -0.32 -24.78
CA PHE A 63 10.11 0.75 -25.63
C PHE A 63 11.43 0.29 -26.25
N ALA A 64 11.60 0.69 -27.52
CA ALA A 64 12.63 0.25 -28.44
C ALA A 64 14.07 0.28 -27.87
N ARG A 65 14.88 -0.60 -28.45
CA ARG A 65 16.28 -0.89 -28.12
C ARG A 65 17.19 0.33 -27.96
N GLU A 66 18.23 0.09 -27.16
CA GLU A 66 19.54 0.77 -27.04
C GLU A 66 19.66 1.94 -26.04
N GLY A 67 20.27 1.61 -24.89
CA GLY A 67 20.85 2.56 -23.95
C GLY A 67 20.98 1.96 -22.55
N ARG A 68 22.16 2.00 -21.94
CA ARG A 68 22.38 1.54 -20.56
C ARG A 68 21.40 2.25 -19.61
N TYR A 69 20.60 1.46 -18.90
CA TYR A 69 19.61 1.91 -17.94
C TYR A 69 20.30 2.54 -16.71
N ASP A 70 20.21 3.87 -16.58
CA ASP A 70 20.62 4.59 -15.36
C ASP A 70 19.38 4.85 -14.50
N PRO A 71 19.24 4.22 -13.31
CA PRO A 71 18.10 4.38 -12.42
C PRO A 71 17.95 5.80 -11.85
N ASN A 72 18.95 6.69 -12.02
CA ASN A 72 18.89 8.09 -11.61
C ASN A 72 18.60 9.07 -12.77
N ARG A 73 18.29 8.59 -13.98
CA ARG A 73 18.07 9.45 -15.15
C ARG A 73 16.76 10.24 -15.10
N PHE A 74 15.82 9.90 -14.21
CA PHE A 74 14.70 10.78 -13.86
C PHE A 74 15.12 11.84 -12.83
N ARG A 75 16.20 12.59 -13.13
CA ARG A 75 16.32 13.92 -12.58
C ARG A 75 15.26 14.77 -13.28
N LEU A 76 14.42 15.43 -12.49
CA LEU A 76 13.45 16.43 -12.93
C LEU A 76 14.14 17.52 -13.77
N GLU A 77 14.31 17.30 -15.07
CA GLU A 77 14.87 18.28 -16.01
C GLU A 77 13.78 19.09 -16.72
N LYS A 78 12.50 18.80 -16.47
CA LYS A 78 11.41 19.70 -16.88
C LYS A 78 11.01 20.56 -15.69
N VAL A 79 11.26 21.86 -15.81
CA VAL A 79 10.63 22.88 -14.98
C VAL A 79 9.12 22.69 -15.09
N LEU A 80 8.51 22.14 -14.04
CA LEU A 80 7.07 22.00 -13.95
C LEU A 80 6.47 23.40 -14.01
N LYS A 81 5.70 23.68 -15.06
CA LYS A 81 4.95 24.93 -15.14
C LYS A 81 3.76 24.82 -14.18
N PRO A 82 3.51 25.83 -13.33
CA PRO A 82 2.28 25.85 -12.54
C PRO A 82 1.09 25.85 -13.50
N LEU A 83 0.16 24.92 -13.29
CA LEU A 83 -1.10 24.84 -14.01
C LEU A 83 -1.97 26.06 -13.66
N SER A 84 -2.91 26.41 -14.54
CA SER A 84 -3.86 27.48 -14.23
C SER A 84 -4.85 26.99 -13.18
N GLY A 85 -5.33 27.87 -12.27
CA GLY A 85 -6.26 27.46 -11.21
C GLY A 85 -7.61 26.88 -11.69
N LYS A 86 -7.94 26.97 -12.99
CA LYS A 86 -9.09 26.28 -13.60
C LYS A 86 -8.77 24.85 -14.05
N GLU A 87 -7.50 24.53 -14.29
CA GLU A 87 -7.03 23.18 -14.60
C GLU A 87 -6.86 22.33 -13.32
N ASP A 88 -6.86 22.98 -12.15
CA ASP A 88 -6.86 22.31 -10.84
C ASP A 88 -8.25 21.78 -10.45
N GLU A 89 -9.32 22.28 -11.07
CA GLU A 89 -10.71 21.83 -10.84
C GLU A 89 -11.01 20.60 -11.70
N ILE A 90 -10.47 19.45 -11.29
CA ILE A 90 -10.68 18.16 -11.97
C ILE A 90 -11.90 17.47 -11.35
N SER A 91 -12.91 17.16 -12.17
CA SER A 91 -14.06 16.35 -11.76
C SER A 91 -13.79 14.85 -11.96
N ILE A 92 -14.57 13.99 -11.29
CA ILE A 92 -14.49 12.53 -11.46
C ILE A 92 -14.76 12.13 -12.90
N ASP A 93 -15.69 12.80 -13.58
CA ASP A 93 -16.07 12.47 -14.94
C ASP A 93 -14.99 12.86 -15.96
N ASP A 94 -14.12 13.83 -15.63
CA ASP A 94 -12.96 14.17 -16.48
C ASP A 94 -11.89 13.07 -16.44
N VAL A 95 -11.80 12.36 -15.31
CA VAL A 95 -10.81 11.30 -15.05
C VAL A 95 -11.33 9.94 -15.52
N PHE A 96 -12.59 9.65 -15.19
CA PHE A 96 -13.28 8.39 -15.43
C PHE A 96 -14.61 8.62 -16.19
N PRO A 97 -14.57 9.15 -17.43
CA PRO A 97 -15.79 9.40 -18.19
C PRO A 97 -16.53 8.08 -18.46
N PRO A 98 -17.85 8.05 -18.21
CA PRO A 98 -18.65 6.82 -18.31
C PRO A 98 -18.69 6.26 -19.74
N GLU A 99 -18.62 7.14 -20.74
CA GLU A 99 -18.68 6.77 -22.17
C GLU A 99 -17.50 5.90 -22.62
N LYS A 100 -16.33 6.05 -21.98
CA LYS A 100 -15.10 5.34 -22.37
C LYS A 100 -15.01 3.93 -21.79
N GLY A 101 -15.97 3.52 -20.95
CA GLY A 101 -16.04 2.17 -20.40
C GLY A 101 -14.81 1.79 -19.56
N LEU A 102 -14.28 2.72 -18.76
CA LEU A 102 -13.07 2.55 -17.93
C LEU A 102 -13.33 1.65 -16.70
N GLY A 103 -13.66 0.39 -16.98
CA GLY A 103 -13.83 -0.64 -15.97
C GLY A 103 -12.51 -1.21 -15.49
N PHE A 104 -12.63 -2.31 -14.75
CA PHE A 104 -11.51 -3.15 -14.32
C PHE A 104 -11.90 -4.61 -14.51
N PRO A 105 -10.94 -5.55 -14.61
CA PRO A 105 -11.25 -6.94 -14.86
C PRO A 105 -11.99 -7.55 -13.68
N ARG A 106 -13.15 -8.13 -13.95
CA ARG A 106 -13.98 -8.83 -12.96
C ARG A 106 -13.54 -10.28 -12.86
N ARG A 107 -13.66 -10.86 -11.66
CA ARG A 107 -13.38 -12.29 -11.50
C ARG A 107 -14.53 -13.10 -12.12
N PRO A 108 -14.26 -14.05 -13.02
CA PRO A 108 -15.32 -14.93 -13.52
C PRO A 108 -15.87 -15.82 -12.40
N PRO A 109 -17.16 -16.23 -12.47
CA PRO A 109 -17.74 -17.15 -11.50
C PRO A 109 -16.93 -18.45 -11.40
N TRP A 110 -16.74 -18.93 -10.18
CA TRP A 110 -16.00 -20.14 -9.90
C TRP A 110 -16.67 -20.99 -8.82
N SER A 111 -16.44 -22.30 -8.85
CA SER A 111 -16.91 -23.26 -7.86
C SER A 111 -15.76 -24.15 -7.36
N TYR A 112 -15.92 -24.72 -6.16
CA TYR A 112 -14.94 -25.62 -5.54
C TYR A 112 -14.71 -26.92 -6.32
N GLU A 113 -15.62 -27.28 -7.21
CA GLU A 113 -15.51 -28.46 -8.08
C GLU A 113 -14.48 -28.26 -9.21
N MET A 114 -14.09 -27.01 -9.49
CA MET A 114 -13.16 -26.72 -10.58
C MET A 114 -11.70 -26.94 -10.18
N THR A 115 -10.91 -27.48 -11.10
CA THR A 115 -9.46 -27.58 -10.92
C THR A 115 -8.81 -26.19 -10.95
N ARG A 116 -7.71 -26.04 -10.19
CA ARG A 116 -6.90 -24.82 -10.16
C ARG A 116 -6.49 -24.35 -11.56
N GLU A 117 -6.03 -25.27 -12.41
CA GLU A 117 -5.58 -24.94 -13.77
C GLU A 117 -6.72 -24.39 -14.63
N ASN A 118 -7.92 -24.96 -14.52
CA ASN A 118 -9.09 -24.48 -15.26
C ASN A 118 -9.53 -23.10 -14.77
N LEU A 119 -9.48 -22.85 -13.46
CA LEU A 119 -9.76 -21.54 -12.89
C LEU A 119 -8.76 -20.49 -13.41
N LEU A 120 -7.46 -20.79 -13.37
CA LEU A 120 -6.42 -19.86 -13.85
C LEU A 120 -6.59 -19.53 -15.34
N LYS A 121 -6.92 -20.53 -16.18
CA LYS A 121 -7.20 -20.34 -17.61
C LYS A 121 -8.44 -19.47 -17.85
N ARG A 122 -9.50 -19.65 -17.06
CA ARG A 122 -10.73 -18.84 -17.14
C ARG A 122 -10.47 -17.39 -16.74
N GLU A 123 -9.75 -17.18 -15.64
CA GLU A 123 -9.35 -15.84 -15.19
C GLU A 123 -8.47 -15.15 -16.24
N GLU A 124 -7.50 -15.85 -16.84
CA GLU A 124 -6.65 -15.30 -17.89
C GLU A 124 -7.45 -14.94 -19.16
N LYS A 125 -8.38 -15.81 -19.56
CA LYS A 125 -9.27 -15.55 -20.70
C LYS A 125 -10.13 -14.30 -20.46
N SER A 126 -10.77 -14.22 -19.31
CA SER A 126 -11.62 -13.08 -18.93
C SER A 126 -10.82 -11.77 -18.86
N TYR A 127 -9.59 -11.83 -18.35
CA TYR A 127 -8.70 -10.67 -18.32
C TYR A 127 -8.33 -10.19 -19.73
N ARG A 128 -8.02 -11.12 -20.64
CA ARG A 128 -7.70 -10.78 -22.03
C ARG A 128 -8.89 -10.14 -22.76
N GLU A 129 -10.07 -10.73 -22.63
CA GLU A 129 -11.30 -10.19 -23.20
C GLU A 129 -11.60 -8.78 -22.68
N HIS A 130 -11.34 -8.52 -21.39
CA HIS A 130 -11.46 -7.18 -20.82
C HIS A 130 -10.47 -6.18 -21.41
N LEU A 131 -9.21 -6.57 -21.61
CA LEU A 131 -8.20 -5.70 -22.26
C LEU A 131 -8.56 -5.41 -23.71
N ASP A 132 -9.02 -6.42 -24.45
CA ASP A 132 -9.45 -6.28 -25.84
C ASP A 132 -10.64 -5.30 -25.94
N ASP A 133 -11.64 -5.42 -25.07
CA ASP A 133 -12.76 -4.48 -24.99
C ASP A 133 -12.29 -3.06 -24.64
N LEU A 134 -11.42 -2.92 -23.64
CA LEU A 134 -10.89 -1.62 -23.21
C LEU A 134 -10.14 -0.92 -24.34
N HIS A 135 -9.28 -1.63 -25.07
CA HIS A 135 -8.53 -1.10 -26.21
C HIS A 135 -9.38 -0.89 -27.46
N SER A 136 -10.46 -1.66 -27.64
CA SER A 136 -11.39 -1.42 -28.75
C SER A 136 -12.13 -0.08 -28.65
N ARG A 137 -12.39 0.37 -27.42
CA ARG A 137 -13.09 1.64 -27.13
C ARG A 137 -12.14 2.83 -26.98
N ASN A 138 -10.86 2.57 -26.70
CA ASN A 138 -9.89 3.60 -26.36
C ASN A 138 -8.65 3.46 -27.27
N PRO A 139 -8.37 4.45 -28.14
CA PRO A 139 -7.22 4.39 -29.04
C PRO A 139 -5.90 4.36 -28.27
N GLU A 140 -4.86 3.81 -28.89
CA GLU A 140 -3.53 3.72 -28.29
C GLU A 140 -3.02 5.09 -27.83
N GLY A 141 -2.52 5.15 -26.59
CA GLY A 141 -1.99 6.38 -25.99
C GLY A 141 -3.02 7.27 -25.29
N SER A 142 -4.33 6.99 -25.43
CA SER A 142 -5.38 7.77 -24.74
C SER A 142 -5.55 7.42 -23.25
N LEU A 143 -5.08 6.25 -22.84
CA LEU A 143 -5.15 5.76 -21.47
C LEU A 143 -3.92 6.16 -20.66
N SER A 144 -4.15 6.44 -19.38
CA SER A 144 -3.14 6.63 -18.35
C SER A 144 -2.37 5.33 -18.08
N HIS A 145 -1.36 5.37 -17.20
CA HIS A 145 -0.78 4.13 -16.68
C HIS A 145 -1.83 3.37 -15.86
N PHE A 146 -1.86 2.05 -16.01
CA PHE A 146 -2.70 1.15 -15.22
C PHE A 146 -1.99 -0.19 -15.03
N GLU A 147 -2.54 -1.03 -14.17
CA GLU A 147 -1.95 -2.33 -13.84
C GLU A 147 -2.19 -3.36 -14.96
N HIS A 148 -1.09 -3.88 -15.53
CA HIS A 148 -1.13 -4.93 -16.56
C HIS A 148 -0.90 -6.33 -16.00
N ASN A 149 -0.42 -6.45 -14.77
CA ASN A 149 -0.15 -7.73 -14.13
C ASN A 149 -1.46 -8.33 -13.58
N LEU A 150 -1.89 -9.45 -14.18
CA LEU A 150 -3.05 -10.21 -13.73
C LEU A 150 -2.91 -10.68 -12.27
N GLU A 151 -1.70 -10.98 -11.79
CA GLU A 151 -1.52 -11.40 -10.41
C GLU A 151 -1.90 -10.32 -9.41
N THR A 152 -1.68 -9.05 -9.74
CA THR A 152 -2.11 -7.94 -8.89
C THR A 152 -3.65 -7.86 -8.85
N TRP A 153 -4.32 -8.04 -9.98
CA TRP A 153 -5.79 -8.10 -10.07
C TRP A 153 -6.37 -9.29 -9.31
N ARG A 154 -5.70 -10.45 -9.35
CA ARG A 154 -6.05 -11.61 -8.51
C ARG A 154 -6.01 -11.29 -7.02
N GLN A 155 -5.02 -10.49 -6.57
CA GLN A 155 -4.99 -10.05 -5.17
C GLN A 155 -6.18 -9.14 -4.83
N LEU A 156 -6.57 -8.23 -5.74
CA LEU A 156 -7.77 -7.40 -5.56
C LEU A 156 -9.02 -8.27 -5.40
N TRP A 157 -9.22 -9.26 -6.28
CA TRP A 157 -10.37 -10.15 -6.21
C TRP A 157 -10.47 -10.89 -4.87
N ARG A 158 -9.33 -11.38 -4.35
CA ARG A 158 -9.28 -12.04 -3.03
C ARG A 158 -9.72 -11.11 -1.91
N VAL A 159 -9.24 -9.87 -1.92
CA VAL A 159 -9.63 -8.85 -0.92
C VAL A 159 -11.12 -8.57 -1.01
N LEU A 160 -11.64 -8.37 -2.22
CA LEU A 160 -13.06 -8.10 -2.44
C LEU A 160 -13.95 -9.26 -2.00
N GLU A 161 -13.52 -10.51 -2.18
CA GLU A 161 -14.27 -11.69 -1.75
C GLU A 161 -14.24 -11.87 -0.24
N MET A 162 -13.05 -11.79 0.37
CA MET A 162 -12.85 -12.08 1.79
C MET A 162 -13.38 -10.99 2.74
N SER A 163 -13.45 -9.75 2.28
CA SER A 163 -13.78 -8.62 3.15
C SER A 163 -15.28 -8.41 3.29
N ASP A 164 -15.75 -8.07 4.49
CA ASP A 164 -17.14 -7.67 4.75
C ASP A 164 -17.33 -6.18 4.46
N VAL A 165 -16.32 -5.37 4.79
CA VAL A 165 -16.29 -3.91 4.59
C VAL A 165 -15.01 -3.54 3.85
N ILE A 166 -15.11 -2.62 2.90
CA ILE A 166 -13.97 -2.13 2.12
C ILE A 166 -13.57 -0.72 2.58
N LEU A 167 -12.31 -0.55 2.95
CA LEU A 167 -11.67 0.75 3.10
C LEU A 167 -11.00 1.13 1.78
N LEU A 168 -11.57 2.11 1.08
CA LEU A 168 -10.95 2.69 -0.11
C LEU A 168 -10.10 3.89 0.33
N ILE A 169 -8.78 3.74 0.29
CA ILE A 169 -7.83 4.72 0.81
C ILE A 169 -7.32 5.58 -0.35
N VAL A 170 -7.52 6.90 -0.23
CA VAL A 170 -7.08 7.90 -1.21
C VAL A 170 -6.26 9.00 -0.52
N ASP A 171 -5.41 9.66 -1.28
CA ASP A 171 -4.67 10.85 -0.88
C ASP A 171 -5.55 12.09 -1.05
N ILE A 172 -5.81 12.81 0.03
CA ILE A 172 -6.72 13.97 0.06
C ILE A 172 -6.34 15.10 -0.90
N ARG A 173 -5.08 15.13 -1.36
CA ARG A 173 -4.63 16.17 -2.30
C ARG A 173 -5.26 15.99 -3.69
N HIS A 174 -5.49 14.75 -4.11
CA HIS A 174 -6.08 14.43 -5.40
C HIS A 174 -7.01 13.20 -5.29
N PRO A 175 -8.11 13.27 -4.52
CA PRO A 175 -8.94 12.11 -4.24
C PRO A 175 -9.68 11.62 -5.49
N VAL A 176 -10.04 12.55 -6.38
CA VAL A 176 -10.73 12.28 -7.66
C VAL A 176 -9.93 11.36 -8.58
N LEU A 177 -8.60 11.54 -8.66
CA LEU A 177 -7.72 10.68 -9.49
C LEU A 177 -7.63 9.24 -8.97
N GLN A 178 -7.86 9.05 -7.68
CA GLN A 178 -7.59 7.81 -6.96
C GLN A 178 -8.88 7.08 -6.56
N PHE A 179 -10.03 7.64 -6.93
CA PHE A 179 -11.36 7.11 -6.66
C PHE A 179 -12.00 6.62 -7.97
N PRO A 180 -11.82 5.35 -8.36
CA PRO A 180 -12.46 4.79 -9.55
C PRO A 180 -13.96 4.50 -9.27
N PRO A 181 -14.90 5.19 -9.95
CA PRO A 181 -16.34 4.98 -9.72
C PRO A 181 -16.81 3.57 -10.10
N SER A 182 -16.17 2.96 -11.10
CA SER A 182 -16.46 1.59 -11.53
C SER A 182 -16.23 0.57 -10.42
N LEU A 183 -15.22 0.76 -9.58
CA LEU A 183 -14.96 -0.07 -8.41
C LEU A 183 -16.04 0.14 -7.35
N TYR A 184 -16.38 1.39 -7.03
CA TYR A 184 -17.42 1.71 -6.05
C TYR A 184 -18.76 1.07 -6.44
N ASN A 185 -19.22 1.29 -7.68
CA ASN A 185 -20.49 0.75 -8.18
C ASN A 185 -20.52 -0.78 -8.17
N TYR A 186 -19.38 -1.44 -8.45
CA TYR A 186 -19.28 -2.89 -8.37
C TYR A 186 -19.42 -3.40 -6.93
N ILE A 187 -18.75 -2.75 -5.98
CA ILE A 187 -18.78 -3.17 -4.57
C ILE A 187 -20.17 -2.96 -3.96
N THR A 188 -20.78 -1.79 -4.17
CA THR A 188 -22.08 -1.47 -3.57
C THR A 188 -23.24 -2.11 -4.32
N GLY A 189 -23.16 -2.20 -5.65
CA GLY A 189 -24.24 -2.71 -6.49
C GLY A 189 -24.25 -4.23 -6.63
N GLU A 190 -23.13 -4.83 -7.05
CA GLU A 190 -23.08 -6.27 -7.36
C GLU A 190 -22.69 -7.11 -6.15
N LEU A 191 -21.73 -6.65 -5.34
CA LEU A 191 -21.33 -7.38 -4.12
C LEU A 191 -22.22 -7.03 -2.91
N GLY A 192 -22.98 -5.94 -2.95
CA GLY A 192 -23.82 -5.48 -1.84
C GLY A 192 -23.03 -5.14 -0.56
N LYS A 193 -21.73 -4.82 -0.70
CA LYS A 193 -20.83 -4.52 0.43
C LYS A 193 -20.72 -3.01 0.64
N GLN A 194 -20.42 -2.63 1.88
CA GLN A 194 -20.25 -1.23 2.25
C GLN A 194 -18.81 -0.76 2.01
N VAL A 195 -18.68 0.48 1.51
CA VAL A 195 -17.40 1.14 1.27
C VAL A 195 -17.25 2.34 2.21
N ILE A 196 -16.11 2.43 2.86
CA ILE A 196 -15.68 3.62 3.61
C ILE A 196 -14.53 4.26 2.81
N LEU A 197 -14.74 5.50 2.37
CA LEU A 197 -13.69 6.31 1.75
C LEU A 197 -12.81 6.94 2.82
N VAL A 198 -11.54 6.58 2.83
CA VAL A 198 -10.54 7.14 3.75
C VAL A 198 -9.73 8.21 3.01
N LEU A 199 -10.01 9.48 3.31
CA LEU A 199 -9.21 10.63 2.88
C LEU A 199 -7.95 10.72 3.75
N ASN A 200 -6.89 10.05 3.31
CA ASN A 200 -5.62 9.99 4.01
C ASN A 200 -4.76 11.23 3.77
N LYS A 201 -3.83 11.50 4.70
CA LYS A 201 -2.95 12.68 4.72
C LYS A 201 -3.73 14.00 4.88
N ALA A 202 -4.83 13.95 5.64
CA ALA A 202 -5.69 15.11 5.90
C ALA A 202 -4.93 16.31 6.50
N ASP A 203 -3.80 16.05 7.17
CA ASP A 203 -2.88 17.05 7.72
C ASP A 203 -2.20 17.94 6.67
N LEU A 204 -2.14 17.51 5.39
CA LEU A 204 -1.51 18.27 4.32
C LEU A 204 -2.42 19.34 3.71
N CYS A 205 -3.72 19.33 4.04
CA CYS A 205 -4.72 20.19 3.44
C CYS A 205 -5.39 21.11 4.48
N PRO A 206 -5.70 22.36 4.12
CA PRO A 206 -6.40 23.26 5.03
C PRO A 206 -7.84 22.78 5.28
N PRO A 207 -8.42 22.98 6.48
CA PRO A 207 -9.75 22.47 6.83
C PRO A 207 -10.89 22.82 5.84
N PRO A 208 -10.96 24.03 5.24
CA PRO A 208 -11.97 24.34 4.23
C PRO A 208 -11.92 23.41 3.02
N LEU A 209 -10.72 23.02 2.57
CA LEU A 209 -10.56 22.09 1.45
C LEU A 209 -11.03 20.68 1.81
N VAL A 210 -10.77 20.24 3.05
CA VAL A 210 -11.25 18.96 3.56
C VAL A 210 -12.79 18.91 3.55
N ILE A 211 -13.43 19.98 4.01
CA ILE A 211 -14.90 20.10 4.02
C ILE A 211 -15.44 20.11 2.59
N ALA A 212 -14.81 20.86 1.69
CA ALA A 212 -15.19 20.91 0.28
C ALA A 212 -15.13 19.52 -0.38
N TRP A 213 -14.04 18.77 -0.15
CA TRP A 213 -13.93 17.40 -0.67
C TRP A 213 -14.97 16.45 -0.11
N LYS A 214 -15.26 16.52 1.19
CA LYS A 214 -16.34 15.74 1.81
C LYS A 214 -17.67 16.05 1.16
N HIS A 215 -18.01 17.34 1.05
CA HIS A 215 -19.26 17.77 0.42
C HIS A 215 -19.37 17.30 -1.03
N TYR A 216 -18.32 17.48 -1.83
CA TYR A 216 -18.28 17.02 -3.22
C TYR A 216 -18.50 15.51 -3.31
N MET A 217 -17.74 14.71 -2.57
CA MET A 217 -17.86 13.24 -2.62
C MET A 217 -19.22 12.74 -2.13
N THR A 218 -19.78 13.32 -1.06
CA THR A 218 -21.13 12.97 -0.57
C THR A 218 -22.21 13.39 -1.56
N SER A 219 -22.05 14.51 -2.27
CA SER A 219 -23.01 14.94 -3.29
C SER A 219 -23.04 14.00 -4.50
N GLN A 220 -21.89 13.44 -4.89
CA GLN A 220 -21.77 12.49 -5.99
C GLN A 220 -22.15 11.06 -5.56
N PHE A 221 -21.82 10.67 -4.32
CA PHE A 221 -22.08 9.34 -3.76
C PHE A 221 -22.75 9.45 -2.39
N PRO A 222 -24.10 9.56 -2.34
CA PRO A 222 -24.84 9.82 -1.09
C PRO A 222 -24.70 8.73 -0.02
N HIS A 223 -24.44 7.48 -0.42
CA HIS A 223 -24.30 6.34 0.48
C HIS A 223 -22.85 6.10 0.94
N LEU A 224 -21.91 6.94 0.51
CA LEU A 224 -20.49 6.78 0.82
C LEU A 224 -20.16 7.36 2.20
N GLN A 225 -19.66 6.52 3.09
CA GLN A 225 -19.12 6.94 4.39
C GLN A 225 -17.71 7.50 4.20
N ILE A 226 -17.47 8.74 4.65
CA ILE A 226 -16.18 9.43 4.43
C ILE A 226 -15.48 9.71 5.76
N VAL A 227 -14.27 9.18 5.90
CA VAL A 227 -13.43 9.37 7.08
C VAL A 227 -12.13 10.09 6.69
N CYS A 228 -11.70 11.06 7.49
CA CYS A 228 -10.39 11.68 7.35
C CYS A 228 -9.37 10.92 8.19
N PHE A 229 -8.18 10.68 7.65
CA PHE A 229 -7.13 9.96 8.33
C PHE A 229 -5.80 10.69 8.27
N THR A 230 -5.07 10.67 9.38
CA THR A 230 -3.68 11.10 9.44
C THR A 230 -2.87 10.08 10.24
N SER A 231 -1.92 9.43 9.57
CA SER A 231 -1.05 8.44 10.22
C SER A 231 0.03 9.07 11.11
N HIS A 232 0.35 10.33 10.87
CA HIS A 232 1.36 11.11 11.60
C HIS A 232 0.87 12.56 11.63
N PRO A 233 0.02 12.96 12.58
CA PRO A 233 -0.30 14.37 12.72
C PRO A 233 1.01 15.11 12.98
N GLY A 234 1.37 16.02 12.07
CA GLY A 234 2.55 16.85 12.27
C GLY A 234 2.38 17.69 13.54
N GLU A 235 3.43 17.78 14.37
CA GLU A 235 3.52 18.88 15.32
C GLU A 235 3.33 20.20 14.54
N ALA A 236 2.46 21.09 15.03
CA ALA A 236 2.14 22.35 14.38
C ALA A 236 3.44 23.09 14.01
N TYR A 237 3.59 23.44 12.72
CA TYR A 237 4.70 24.15 12.09
C TYR A 237 5.70 24.79 13.09
N SER A 238 6.67 24.02 13.59
CA SER A 238 7.77 24.63 14.33
C SER A 238 8.65 25.34 13.31
N THR A 239 8.76 26.66 13.47
CA THR A 239 9.59 27.54 12.65
C THR A 239 10.98 26.93 12.46
N VAL A 240 11.54 27.12 11.27
CA VAL A 240 12.71 26.48 10.62
C VAL A 240 13.99 26.34 11.48
N LEU A 241 14.06 26.88 12.69
CA LEU A 241 15.24 26.92 13.56
C LEU A 241 15.40 25.76 14.56
N GLN A 242 14.45 24.82 14.68
CA GLN A 242 14.54 23.73 15.67
C GLN A 242 14.79 22.32 15.10
N LYS A 243 15.34 22.19 13.89
CA LYS A 243 15.80 20.87 13.38
C LYS A 243 17.15 20.45 13.98
N LYS A 244 17.21 20.25 15.30
CA LYS A 244 18.17 19.27 15.84
C LYS A 244 17.61 17.88 15.56
N ARG A 245 18.40 17.04 14.90
CA ARG A 245 18.12 15.63 14.58
C ARG A 245 17.73 14.85 15.84
N MET A 246 16.46 14.80 16.18
CA MET A 246 15.88 13.67 16.89
C MET A 246 15.27 12.74 15.85
N ARG A 247 15.91 11.59 15.61
CA ARG A 247 15.19 10.43 15.09
C ARG A 247 14.27 9.95 16.22
N LYS A 248 13.16 10.64 16.48
CA LYS A 248 12.08 10.07 17.29
C LYS A 248 11.59 8.82 16.55
N LYS A 249 11.46 7.69 17.26
CA LYS A 249 10.78 6.50 16.73
C LYS A 249 9.41 6.97 16.22
N ALA A 250 9.02 6.56 15.01
CA ALA A 250 7.67 6.85 14.50
C ALA A 250 6.66 6.27 15.51
N ASP A 251 5.94 7.16 16.19
CA ASP A 251 4.92 6.78 17.14
C ASP A 251 3.59 6.74 16.41
N TRP A 252 2.99 5.55 16.34
CA TRP A 252 1.80 5.28 15.55
C TRP A 252 0.51 5.38 16.40
N SER A 253 0.64 5.64 17.70
CA SER A 253 -0.49 5.86 18.62
C SER A 253 -1.23 7.17 18.36
N HIS A 254 -0.53 8.19 17.86
CA HIS A 254 -1.07 9.53 17.64
C HIS A 254 -1.91 9.64 16.35
N ALA A 255 -2.28 8.54 15.70
CA ALA A 255 -2.99 8.63 14.44
C ALA A 255 -4.42 9.19 14.62
N GLY A 256 -4.77 10.19 13.82
CA GLY A 256 -6.13 10.71 13.74
C GLY A 256 -6.97 9.88 12.76
N GLY A 257 -8.19 9.50 13.16
CA GLY A 257 -9.12 8.73 12.32
C GLY A 257 -9.44 7.28 12.73
N PRO A 258 -8.64 6.53 13.52
CA PRO A 258 -9.01 5.17 13.94
C PRO A 258 -10.38 5.09 14.63
N LEU A 259 -10.72 6.06 15.48
CA LEU A 259 -12.02 6.14 16.14
C LEU A 259 -13.17 6.39 15.14
N ASP A 260 -12.93 7.19 14.10
CA ASP A 260 -13.95 7.49 13.09
C ASP A 260 -14.20 6.27 12.18
N ILE A 261 -13.14 5.50 11.86
CA ILE A 261 -13.28 4.22 11.17
C ILE A 261 -14.06 3.22 12.05
N LEU A 262 -13.76 3.14 13.35
CA LEU A 262 -14.49 2.29 14.29
C LEU A 262 -15.99 2.64 14.30
N LYS A 263 -16.33 3.93 14.40
CA LYS A 263 -17.74 4.39 14.38
C LYS A 263 -18.44 4.02 13.08
N ALA A 264 -17.79 4.25 11.93
CA ALA A 264 -18.34 3.85 10.64
C ALA A 264 -18.55 2.33 10.56
N CYS A 265 -17.62 1.53 11.10
CA CYS A 265 -17.80 0.08 11.21
C CYS A 265 -18.95 -0.30 12.15
N GLN A 266 -19.12 0.37 13.29
CA GLN A 266 -20.24 0.13 14.22
C GLN A 266 -21.60 0.41 13.58
N GLU A 267 -21.70 1.49 12.79
CA GLU A 267 -22.91 1.81 12.02
C GLU A 267 -23.20 0.73 10.96
N ILE A 268 -22.18 0.26 10.25
CA ILE A 268 -22.33 -0.76 9.20
C ILE A 268 -22.69 -2.13 9.78
N THR A 269 -22.03 -2.55 10.87
CA THR A 269 -22.29 -3.87 11.47
C THR A 269 -23.59 -3.88 12.26
N ALA A 270 -24.09 -2.73 12.71
CA ALA A 270 -25.36 -2.58 13.44
C ALA A 270 -25.53 -3.60 14.59
N GLY A 271 -24.43 -3.89 15.31
CA GLY A 271 -24.42 -4.83 16.44
C GLY A 271 -24.27 -6.31 16.08
N LYS A 272 -24.12 -6.66 14.80
CA LYS A 272 -23.86 -8.05 14.36
C LYS A 272 -22.50 -8.60 14.80
N VAL A 273 -21.54 -7.71 15.07
CA VAL A 273 -20.17 -8.04 15.52
C VAL A 273 -19.85 -7.21 16.75
N ASP A 274 -19.22 -7.84 17.75
CA ASP A 274 -18.71 -7.13 18.92
C ASP A 274 -17.40 -6.40 18.60
N LEU A 275 -17.48 -5.07 18.61
CA LEU A 275 -16.35 -4.16 18.38
C LEU A 275 -15.83 -3.51 19.67
N SER A 276 -16.33 -3.92 20.84
CA SER A 276 -15.92 -3.37 22.14
C SER A 276 -14.43 -3.58 22.43
N SER A 277 -13.88 -4.73 22.03
CA SER A 277 -12.45 -5.05 22.13
C SER A 277 -11.59 -4.05 21.35
N TRP A 278 -12.04 -3.67 20.15
CA TRP A 278 -11.33 -2.71 19.31
C TRP A 278 -11.42 -1.28 19.88
N GLU A 279 -12.58 -0.91 20.43
CA GLU A 279 -12.73 0.38 21.12
C GLU A 279 -11.80 0.49 22.35
N GLN A 280 -11.74 -0.55 23.18
CA GLN A 280 -10.84 -0.61 24.32
C GLN A 280 -9.38 -0.53 23.90
N LYS A 281 -9.01 -1.21 22.80
CA LYS A 281 -7.66 -1.11 22.21
C LYS A 281 -7.32 0.34 21.83
N ILE A 282 -8.21 1.04 21.13
CA ILE A 282 -7.98 2.45 20.74
C ILE A 282 -7.79 3.33 21.99
N ARG A 283 -8.62 3.16 23.02
CA ARG A 283 -8.49 3.90 24.29
C ARG A 283 -7.16 3.61 25.00
N ARG A 284 -6.73 2.35 25.01
CA ARG A 284 -5.43 1.94 25.59
C ARG A 284 -4.26 2.54 24.81
N ASP A 285 -4.32 2.52 23.48
CA ASP A 285 -3.28 3.07 22.62
C ASP A 285 -3.16 4.60 22.78
N ALA A 286 -4.28 5.30 23.01
CA ALA A 286 -4.30 6.73 23.35
C ALA A 286 -3.84 7.02 24.79
N GLY A 287 -4.16 6.16 25.76
CA GLY A 287 -3.74 6.32 27.16
C GLY A 287 -2.25 6.09 27.40
N ALA A 288 -1.61 5.25 26.58
CA ALA A 288 -0.16 5.01 26.61
C ALA A 288 0.69 6.25 26.26
N GLU A 289 0.05 7.36 25.86
CA GLU A 289 0.67 8.66 25.59
C GLU A 289 1.11 9.41 26.87
N GLN A 290 0.57 9.08 28.05
CA GLN A 290 0.80 9.87 29.28
C GLN A 290 1.93 9.37 30.19
N MET A 291 2.39 8.13 30.02
CA MET A 291 3.53 7.60 30.79
C MET A 291 4.77 7.52 29.92
N ASP A 292 5.69 8.45 30.13
CA ASP A 292 6.99 8.58 29.47
C ASP A 292 7.99 7.49 29.93
N GLY A 293 7.51 6.25 30.05
CA GLY A 293 8.23 5.09 30.57
C GLY A 293 8.33 3.99 29.52
N GLU A 294 9.49 3.33 29.47
CA GLU A 294 9.80 2.20 28.60
C GLU A 294 8.56 1.30 28.39
N ARG A 295 8.13 1.14 27.12
CA ARG A 295 7.20 0.07 26.74
C ARG A 295 7.86 -1.25 27.18
N LEU A 296 7.49 -1.75 28.35
CA LEU A 296 7.61 -3.15 28.66
C LEU A 296 6.79 -3.86 27.58
N ASP A 297 7.45 -4.79 26.90
CA ASP A 297 6.85 -5.74 25.97
C ASP A 297 5.90 -6.63 26.77
N ASP A 298 4.79 -6.04 27.22
CA ASP A 298 3.82 -6.70 28.08
C ASP A 298 2.98 -7.60 27.19
N GLY A 299 3.46 -8.84 27.09
CA GLY A 299 2.63 -10.03 26.92
C GLY A 299 1.45 -9.91 25.97
N LEU A 300 1.74 -10.11 24.68
CA LEU A 300 0.95 -10.97 23.79
C LEU A 300 -0.49 -10.50 23.43
N GLU A 301 -0.57 -9.53 22.52
CA GLU A 301 -1.38 -9.73 21.31
C GLU A 301 -0.42 -9.75 20.13
N THR A 302 0.09 -10.95 19.81
CA THR A 302 0.77 -11.17 18.53
C THR A 302 -0.26 -10.93 17.44
N VAL A 303 -0.23 -9.77 16.79
CA VAL A 303 -0.81 -9.58 15.45
C VAL A 303 -0.25 -10.70 14.60
N LEU A 304 -1.08 -11.71 14.38
CA LEU A 304 -0.77 -12.83 13.52
C LEU A 304 -0.73 -12.25 12.10
N VAL A 305 0.47 -12.19 11.53
CA VAL A 305 0.62 -11.90 10.11
C VAL A 305 0.61 -13.24 9.42
N GLU A 306 -0.55 -13.61 8.90
CA GLU A 306 -0.65 -14.80 8.08
C GLU A 306 -0.27 -14.44 6.64
N HIS A 307 0.88 -14.93 6.20
CA HIS A 307 1.17 -15.03 4.78
C HIS A 307 0.35 -16.20 4.23
N GLN A 308 -0.90 -15.94 3.87
CA GLN A 308 -1.69 -16.92 3.15
C GLN A 308 -1.11 -17.04 1.74
N THR A 309 -0.18 -17.98 1.58
CA THR A 309 0.18 -18.51 0.27
C THR A 309 -1.05 -19.18 -0.32
N ASP A 310 -1.16 -19.24 -1.65
CA ASP A 310 -2.30 -19.79 -2.41
C ASP A 310 -2.80 -21.19 -2.00
N ILE A 311 -2.10 -21.85 -1.07
CA ILE A 311 -2.27 -23.25 -0.66
C ILE A 311 -3.17 -23.39 0.59
N ALA A 312 -3.30 -22.36 1.44
CA ALA A 312 -3.86 -22.51 2.80
C ALA A 312 -5.27 -21.88 3.00
N MET A 313 -6.07 -21.74 1.95
CA MET A 313 -7.47 -21.38 2.13
C MET A 313 -8.30 -22.66 2.28
N GLU A 314 -8.53 -23.09 3.54
CA GLU A 314 -9.52 -24.11 3.84
C GLU A 314 -10.90 -23.66 3.33
N MET A 315 -11.44 -24.52 2.47
CA MET A 315 -12.49 -24.25 1.51
C MET A 315 -13.87 -24.46 2.12
N ASN A 316 -14.52 -23.39 2.57
CA ASN A 316 -15.94 -23.42 2.96
C ASN A 316 -16.78 -22.56 2.02
N SER A 317 -17.80 -23.20 1.43
CA SER A 317 -19.03 -22.72 0.75
C SER A 317 -19.02 -21.33 0.07
N PRO A 318 -19.50 -21.21 -1.19
CA PRO A 318 -19.58 -19.93 -1.91
C PRO A 318 -20.66 -18.97 -1.39
N SER A 319 -21.34 -19.30 -0.30
CA SER A 319 -22.16 -18.33 0.41
C SER A 319 -21.23 -17.27 1.02
N GLN A 320 -21.27 -16.05 0.49
CA GLN A 320 -20.68 -14.86 1.11
C GLN A 320 -21.39 -14.57 2.44
N GLU A 321 -21.12 -15.40 3.44
CA GLU A 321 -21.57 -15.18 4.79
C GLU A 321 -20.76 -14.03 5.38
N LEU A 322 -21.43 -12.90 5.58
CA LEU A 322 -20.82 -11.75 6.23
C LEU A 322 -20.47 -12.11 7.68
N TYR A 323 -19.32 -11.63 8.14
CA TYR A 323 -18.86 -11.79 9.52
C TYR A 323 -18.68 -13.25 9.93
N LYS A 324 -18.10 -14.08 9.04
CA LYS A 324 -17.80 -15.48 9.31
C LYS A 324 -17.09 -15.63 10.66
N ASP A 325 -17.57 -16.55 11.48
CA ASP A 325 -17.10 -16.82 12.84
C ASP A 325 -17.23 -15.62 13.81
N GLY A 326 -18.13 -14.68 13.52
CA GLY A 326 -18.33 -13.46 14.31
C GLY A 326 -17.19 -12.44 14.16
N VAL A 327 -16.34 -12.59 13.14
CA VAL A 327 -15.16 -11.74 12.91
C VAL A 327 -15.43 -10.77 11.75
N LEU A 328 -15.25 -9.47 12.01
CA LEU A 328 -15.30 -8.44 10.98
C LEU A 328 -14.01 -8.43 10.15
N THR A 329 -14.14 -8.61 8.84
CA THR A 329 -13.04 -8.52 7.86
C THR A 329 -13.08 -7.19 7.12
N ILE A 330 -12.01 -6.42 7.23
CA ILE A 330 -11.89 -5.09 6.60
C ILE A 330 -10.81 -5.13 5.52
N GLY A 331 -11.20 -4.90 4.26
CA GLY A 331 -10.28 -4.89 3.12
C GLY A 331 -9.74 -3.50 2.82
N CYS A 332 -8.41 -3.33 2.82
CA CYS A 332 -7.75 -2.07 2.46
C CYS A 332 -7.42 -2.06 0.97
N ILE A 333 -8.05 -1.17 0.20
CA ILE A 333 -7.82 -0.98 -1.24
C ILE A 333 -7.39 0.45 -1.52
N GLY A 334 -6.57 0.65 -2.55
CA GLY A 334 -6.16 2.00 -2.99
C GLY A 334 -4.87 2.00 -3.79
N PHE A 335 -4.56 3.17 -4.36
CA PHE A 335 -3.43 3.35 -5.26
C PHE A 335 -2.08 3.13 -4.56
N PRO A 336 -0.97 2.92 -5.30
CA PRO A 336 0.36 2.97 -4.73
C PRO A 336 0.61 4.31 -4.00
N ASN A 337 1.40 4.30 -2.92
CA ASN A 337 1.86 5.50 -2.19
C ASN A 337 0.78 6.43 -1.56
N VAL A 338 -0.50 6.07 -1.62
CA VAL A 338 -1.57 6.79 -0.90
C VAL A 338 -1.45 6.65 0.62
N GLY A 339 -0.70 5.64 1.09
CA GLY A 339 -0.41 5.42 2.50
C GLY A 339 -1.16 4.25 3.15
N LYS A 340 -1.70 3.30 2.36
CA LYS A 340 -2.40 2.10 2.89
C LYS A 340 -1.66 1.39 4.03
N SER A 341 -0.40 1.02 3.81
CA SER A 341 0.41 0.35 4.83
C SER A 341 0.72 1.24 6.04
N SER A 342 0.72 2.56 5.88
CA SER A 342 0.80 3.51 7.01
C SER A 342 -0.50 3.54 7.81
N VAL A 343 -1.66 3.51 7.13
CA VAL A 343 -2.97 3.39 7.78
C VAL A 343 -3.05 2.09 8.57
N ILE A 344 -2.61 0.96 8.00
CA ILE A 344 -2.57 -0.33 8.69
C ILE A 344 -1.69 -0.26 9.95
N ASN A 345 -0.45 0.24 9.84
CA ASN A 345 0.43 0.40 11.00
C ASN A 345 -0.18 1.30 12.10
N SER A 346 -0.94 2.32 11.69
CA SER A 346 -1.63 3.25 12.58
C SER A 346 -2.80 2.57 13.31
N LEU A 347 -3.65 1.83 12.59
CA LEU A 347 -4.77 1.08 13.17
C LEU A 347 -4.27 0.00 14.16
N VAL A 348 -3.16 -0.65 13.81
CA VAL A 348 -2.52 -1.64 14.67
C VAL A 348 -1.77 -0.97 15.84
N ALA A 349 -1.47 0.33 15.76
CA ALA A 349 -0.64 1.11 16.70
C ALA A 349 0.81 0.61 16.85
N ARG A 350 1.30 -0.18 15.89
CA ARG A 350 2.69 -0.64 15.82
C ARG A 350 3.09 -0.92 14.38
N LYS A 351 4.40 -0.93 14.12
CA LYS A 351 4.94 -1.24 12.79
C LYS A 351 4.85 -2.74 12.49
N VAL A 352 3.84 -3.14 11.71
CA VAL A 352 3.66 -4.52 11.21
C VAL A 352 3.98 -4.65 9.72
N VAL A 353 3.78 -3.58 8.95
CA VAL A 353 4.09 -3.54 7.52
C VAL A 353 5.27 -2.62 7.27
N SER A 354 6.16 -3.04 6.38
CA SER A 354 7.22 -2.17 5.87
C SER A 354 6.62 -1.12 4.92
N VAL A 355 7.07 0.13 5.04
CA VAL A 355 6.59 1.26 4.23
C VAL A 355 7.73 1.80 3.37
N SER A 356 7.43 2.16 2.14
CA SER A 356 8.37 2.74 1.18
C SER A 356 7.70 3.83 0.37
N ARG A 357 8.50 4.75 -0.18
CA ARG A 357 8.06 5.77 -1.14
C ARG A 357 8.00 5.20 -2.57
N THR A 358 8.63 4.06 -2.80
CA THR A 358 8.63 3.42 -4.11
C THR A 358 7.33 2.64 -4.31
N PRO A 359 6.60 2.83 -5.43
CA PRO A 359 5.46 2.00 -5.79
C PRO A 359 5.82 0.50 -5.84
N GLY A 360 4.83 -0.38 -5.64
CA GLY A 360 5.02 -1.83 -5.72
C GLY A 360 5.77 -2.46 -4.53
N HIS A 361 5.86 -1.75 -3.41
CA HIS A 361 6.51 -2.25 -2.19
C HIS A 361 5.72 -3.38 -1.52
N THR A 362 4.40 -3.20 -1.37
CA THR A 362 3.48 -4.27 -0.98
C THR A 362 3.16 -5.11 -2.20
N LYS A 363 3.57 -6.38 -2.19
CA LYS A 363 3.43 -7.29 -3.34
C LYS A 363 2.37 -8.37 -3.17
N TYR A 364 2.10 -8.76 -1.93
CA TYR A 364 1.26 -9.91 -1.61
C TYR A 364 0.17 -9.52 -0.63
N PHE A 365 -0.97 -10.17 -0.80
CA PHE A 365 -2.05 -10.15 0.17
C PHE A 365 -1.55 -10.60 1.55
N GLN A 366 -1.94 -9.85 2.57
CA GLN A 366 -1.58 -10.12 3.96
C GLN A 366 -2.78 -9.83 4.86
N THR A 367 -2.96 -10.66 5.87
CA THR A 367 -3.99 -10.48 6.89
C THR A 367 -3.35 -10.06 8.21
N TYR A 368 -3.93 -9.07 8.87
CA TYR A 368 -3.50 -8.55 10.17
C TYR A 368 -4.69 -8.53 11.14
N TYR A 369 -4.57 -9.21 12.27
CA TYR A 369 -5.59 -9.12 13.33
C TYR A 369 -5.40 -7.84 14.14
N LEU A 370 -6.45 -7.03 14.24
CA LEU A 370 -6.51 -5.88 15.15
C LEU A 370 -6.91 -6.30 16.56
N THR A 371 -7.92 -7.18 16.62
CA THR A 371 -8.43 -7.86 17.81
C THR A 371 -8.92 -9.25 17.38
N PRO A 372 -9.32 -10.14 18.30
CA PRO A 372 -9.86 -11.45 17.95
C PRO A 372 -11.13 -11.36 17.08
N THR A 373 -11.87 -10.26 17.16
CA THR A 373 -13.12 -10.04 16.42
C THR A 373 -12.97 -9.14 15.19
N VAL A 374 -11.78 -8.58 14.92
CA VAL A 374 -11.54 -7.67 13.79
C VAL A 374 -10.22 -7.98 13.09
N LYS A 375 -10.26 -8.24 11.79
CA LYS A 375 -9.09 -8.45 10.94
C LYS A 375 -9.05 -7.48 9.75
N LEU A 376 -7.85 -7.06 9.38
CA LEU A 376 -7.53 -6.24 8.22
C LEU A 376 -6.91 -7.10 7.13
N CYS A 377 -7.30 -6.87 5.88
CA CYS A 377 -6.68 -7.45 4.70
C CYS A 377 -5.99 -6.34 3.88
N ASP A 378 -4.70 -6.49 3.59
CA ASP A 378 -3.93 -5.55 2.76
C ASP A 378 -3.84 -6.05 1.32
N CYS A 379 -3.99 -5.13 0.38
CA CYS A 379 -3.82 -5.39 -1.05
C CYS A 379 -2.59 -4.65 -1.59
N PRO A 380 -1.90 -5.20 -2.61
CA PRO A 380 -0.91 -4.43 -3.36
C PRO A 380 -1.55 -3.15 -3.93
N GLY A 381 -0.77 -2.10 -4.14
CA GLY A 381 -1.31 -0.89 -4.76
C GLY A 381 -1.72 -1.15 -6.21
N LEU A 382 -2.99 -0.90 -6.55
CA LEU A 382 -3.51 -1.03 -7.90
C LEU A 382 -3.80 0.34 -8.51
N VAL A 383 -3.49 0.46 -9.80
CA VAL A 383 -3.78 1.64 -10.60
C VAL A 383 -4.82 1.24 -11.65
N PHE A 384 -5.93 1.95 -11.67
CA PHE A 384 -7.06 1.68 -12.56
C PHE A 384 -6.90 2.43 -13.89
N PRO A 385 -7.48 1.91 -15.00
CA PRO A 385 -7.52 2.64 -16.27
C PRO A 385 -8.24 3.99 -16.11
N SER A 386 -7.61 5.06 -16.59
CA SER A 386 -8.18 6.42 -16.62
C SER A 386 -7.69 7.17 -17.86
N ILE A 387 -8.18 8.39 -18.12
CA ILE A 387 -7.72 9.24 -19.26
C ILE A 387 -6.79 10.37 -18.80
N VAL A 388 -6.40 10.34 -17.53
CA VAL A 388 -5.49 11.33 -16.95
C VAL A 388 -4.17 11.34 -17.72
N ASP A 389 -3.65 12.56 -17.96
CA ASP A 389 -2.31 12.70 -18.53
C ASP A 389 -1.30 11.97 -17.63
N LYS A 390 -0.44 11.16 -18.26
CA LYS A 390 0.62 10.38 -17.61
C LYS A 390 1.55 11.25 -16.76
N GLN A 391 1.61 12.56 -16.98
CA GLN A 391 2.39 13.49 -16.16
C GLN A 391 1.74 13.84 -14.82
N LEU A 392 0.40 13.78 -14.73
CA LEU A 392 -0.37 14.07 -13.52
C LEU A 392 -0.49 12.86 -12.58
N GLN A 393 -0.15 11.67 -13.09
CA GLN A 393 -0.20 10.39 -12.39
C GLN A 393 1.16 10.03 -11.79
#